data_AF-A0A2D5I9R1-F1
#
_entry.id   AF-A0A2D5I9R1-F1
#
_cell.length_a   1.000
_cell.length_b   1.000
_cell.length_c   1.000
_cell.angle_alpha   90.00
_cell.angle_beta   90.00
_cell.angle_gamma   90.00
#
_symmetry.space_group_name_H-M   'P 1'
#
loop_
_entity.id
_entity.type
_entity.pdbx_description
1 polymer ?
#
loop_
_entity_poly.entity_id
_entity_poly.type
_entity_poly.pdbx_seq_one_letter_code
_entity_poly.pdbx_strand_id
1 'polypeptide(L)'
;MAKKDKATEAPTETVEQPPVPQGQGLNLSDIRACVSIIDIVTKRGAFEGVELSDVGAVRNRLDNFLKAADEAQAAKVEAEAETPAE
;
A
#
# COMPACT_ATOMS: atom_id res chain seq x y z
N MET A 1 -25.36 60.88 -18.75
CA MET A 1 -24.85 60.20 -17.55
C MET A 1 -25.42 58.78 -17.51
N ALA A 2 -24.61 57.83 -17.04
CA ALA A 2 -24.91 56.39 -16.87
C ALA A 2 -24.84 55.49 -18.11
N LYS A 3 -23.61 55.14 -18.52
CA LYS A 3 -23.28 53.80 -19.01
C LYS A 3 -22.16 53.27 -18.14
N LYS A 4 -22.51 52.40 -17.19
CA LYS A 4 -21.59 51.67 -16.31
C LYS A 4 -21.94 50.20 -16.46
N ASP A 5 -21.44 49.59 -17.53
CA ASP A 5 -21.44 48.14 -17.69
C ASP A 5 -20.33 47.60 -16.79
N LYS A 6 -20.76 47.07 -15.64
CA LYS A 6 -19.91 46.49 -14.60
C LYS A 6 -19.73 45.00 -14.90
N ALA A 7 -18.46 44.64 -15.09
CA ALA A 7 -17.85 43.31 -15.02
C ALA A 7 -18.76 42.13 -14.63
N THR A 8 -18.87 41.18 -15.55
CA THR A 8 -19.26 39.79 -15.30
C THR A 8 -18.03 39.04 -14.78
N GLU A 9 -17.92 38.91 -13.47
CA GLU A 9 -17.04 37.92 -12.83
C GLU A 9 -17.82 36.62 -12.69
N ALA A 10 -17.39 35.58 -13.40
CA ALA A 10 -17.89 34.23 -13.23
C ALA A 10 -17.41 33.70 -11.85
N PRO A 11 -18.30 33.16 -11.00
CA PRO A 11 -17.88 32.53 -9.76
C PRO A 11 -17.00 31.31 -10.05
N THR A 12 -15.76 31.35 -9.57
CA THR A 12 -14.87 30.19 -9.50
C THR A 12 -15.49 29.19 -8.53
N GLU A 13 -16.09 28.13 -9.08
CA GLU A 13 -16.57 27.00 -8.30
C GLU A 13 -15.35 26.21 -7.79
N THR A 14 -14.94 26.49 -6.56
CA THR A 14 -14.00 25.64 -5.83
C THR A 14 -14.70 24.33 -5.56
N VAL A 15 -14.41 23.31 -6.38
CA VAL A 15 -14.79 21.93 -6.10
C VAL A 15 -14.00 21.48 -4.88
N GLU A 16 -14.62 21.54 -3.69
CA GLU A 16 -14.12 20.83 -2.51
C GLU A 16 -14.12 19.33 -2.82
N GLN A 17 -12.93 18.80 -3.10
CA GLN A 17 -12.73 17.37 -3.25
C GLN A 17 -12.99 16.72 -1.89
N PRO A 18 -13.94 15.76 -1.78
CA PRO A 18 -14.19 15.07 -0.52
C PRO A 18 -12.90 14.40 -0.03
N PRO A 19 -12.68 14.31 1.30
CA PRO A 19 -11.47 13.74 1.86
C PRO A 19 -11.32 12.31 1.32
N VAL A 20 -10.23 12.08 0.57
CA VAL A 20 -9.80 10.73 0.20
C VAL A 20 -9.65 9.93 1.49
N PRO A 21 -10.32 8.78 1.65
CA PRO A 21 -10.24 8.02 2.89
C PRO A 21 -8.79 7.64 3.16
N GLN A 22 -8.20 8.26 4.18
CA GLN A 22 -6.91 7.87 4.73
C GLN A 22 -7.09 6.55 5.47
N GLY A 23 -6.84 5.43 4.80
CA GLY A 23 -6.83 4.12 5.46
C GLY A 23 -7.31 2.93 4.64
N GLN A 24 -6.90 2.82 3.38
CA GLN A 24 -6.95 1.54 2.64
C GLN A 24 -5.54 1.12 2.18
N GLY A 25 -4.52 1.41 2.99
CA GLY A 25 -3.20 0.84 2.79
C GLY A 25 -3.19 -0.64 3.19
N LEU A 26 -2.55 -1.48 2.37
CA LEU A 26 -2.27 -2.87 2.76
C LEU A 26 -1.27 -2.88 3.92
N ASN A 27 -1.55 -3.68 4.96
CA ASN A 27 -0.62 -3.88 6.07
C ASN A 27 0.28 -5.08 5.82
N LEU A 28 1.44 -5.10 6.50
CA LEU A 28 2.37 -6.24 6.52
C LEU A 28 1.68 -7.56 6.93
N SER A 29 0.72 -7.50 7.85
CA SER A 29 -0.08 -8.65 8.27
C SER A 29 -0.93 -9.22 7.13
N ASP A 30 -1.52 -8.35 6.30
CA ASP A 30 -2.36 -8.77 5.17
C ASP A 30 -1.51 -9.49 4.13
N ILE A 31 -0.30 -8.97 3.85
CA ILE A 31 0.64 -9.60 2.92
C ILE A 31 1.11 -10.97 3.41
N ARG A 32 1.38 -11.13 4.72
CA ARG A 32 1.69 -12.44 5.32
C ARG A 32 0.53 -13.42 5.19
N ALA A 33 -0.70 -12.94 5.37
CA ALA A 33 -1.89 -13.75 5.16
C ALA A 33 -2.02 -14.20 3.70
N CYS A 34 -1.74 -13.33 2.72
CA CYS A 34 -1.73 -13.70 1.30
C CYS A 34 -0.75 -14.84 0.99
N VAL A 35 0.49 -14.75 1.46
CA VAL A 35 1.49 -15.83 1.29
C VAL A 35 0.99 -17.14 1.89
N SER A 36 0.44 -17.07 3.11
CA SER A 36 -0.08 -18.25 3.81
C SER A 36 -1.26 -18.89 3.07
N ILE A 37 -2.18 -18.08 2.54
CA ILE A 37 -3.32 -18.54 1.74
C ILE A 37 -2.81 -19.23 0.48
N ILE A 38 -1.89 -18.62 -0.26
CA ILE A 38 -1.29 -19.21 -1.47
C ILE A 38 -0.69 -20.58 -1.14
N ASP A 39 0.08 -20.69 -0.06
CA ASP A 39 0.71 -21.95 0.34
C ASP A 39 -0.35 -23.03 0.70
N ILE A 40 -1.44 -22.65 1.38
CA ILE A 40 -2.55 -23.57 1.74
C ILE A 40 -3.26 -24.08 0.48
N VAL A 41 -3.64 -23.20 -0.43
CA VAL A 41 -4.42 -23.58 -1.61
C VAL A 41 -3.56 -24.32 -2.65
N THR A 42 -2.27 -24.00 -2.73
CA THR A 42 -1.30 -24.74 -3.57
C THR A 42 -1.14 -26.17 -3.07
N LYS A 43 -1.01 -26.38 -1.75
CA LYS A 43 -0.97 -27.74 -1.15
C LYS A 43 -2.26 -28.52 -1.38
N ARG A 44 -3.39 -27.84 -1.47
CA ARG A 44 -4.71 -28.45 -1.76
C ARG A 44 -4.96 -28.69 -3.25
N GLY A 45 -4.05 -28.26 -4.13
CA GLY A 45 -4.21 -28.42 -5.57
C GLY A 45 -5.31 -27.54 -6.17
N ALA A 46 -5.54 -26.35 -5.62
CA ALA A 46 -6.56 -25.42 -6.14
C ALA A 46 -6.17 -24.76 -7.47
N PHE A 47 -4.89 -24.81 -7.83
CA PHE A 47 -4.34 -24.26 -9.07
C PHE A 47 -3.91 -25.39 -10.01
N GLU A 48 -4.10 -25.19 -11.30
CA GLU A 48 -3.63 -26.11 -12.32
C GLU A 48 -2.13 -25.95 -12.57
N GLY A 49 -1.50 -26.97 -13.15
CA GLY A 49 -0.05 -27.00 -13.37
C GLY A 49 0.47 -25.80 -14.19
N VAL A 50 -0.34 -25.29 -15.12
CA VAL A 50 -0.01 -24.10 -15.93
C VAL A 50 0.05 -22.81 -15.11
N GLU A 51 -0.74 -22.72 -14.03
CA GLU A 51 -0.85 -21.51 -13.19
C GLU A 51 0.21 -21.49 -12.09
N LEU A 52 0.73 -22.66 -11.68
CA LEU A 52 1.66 -22.79 -10.56
C LEU A 52 2.94 -21.96 -10.70
N SER A 53 3.42 -21.75 -11.92
CA SER A 53 4.61 -20.93 -12.16
C SER A 53 4.35 -19.46 -11.80
N ASP A 54 3.23 -18.91 -12.28
CA ASP A 54 2.86 -17.51 -12.04
C ASP A 54 2.46 -17.28 -10.58
N VAL A 55 1.70 -18.21 -9.99
CA VAL A 55 1.34 -18.18 -8.57
C VAL A 55 2.60 -18.22 -7.69
N GLY A 56 3.54 -19.10 -7.99
CA GLY A 56 4.83 -19.19 -7.30
C GLY A 56 5.64 -17.89 -7.42
N ALA A 57 5.66 -17.27 -8.60
CA ALA A 57 6.34 -15.99 -8.81
C ALA A 57 5.70 -14.84 -8.00
N VAL A 58 4.38 -14.80 -7.86
CA VAL A 58 3.70 -13.84 -6.97
C VAL A 58 4.08 -14.11 -5.51
N ARG A 59 3.98 -15.36 -5.06
CA ARG A 59 4.32 -15.77 -3.69
C ARG A 59 5.75 -15.37 -3.31
N ASN A 60 6.72 -15.58 -4.20
CA ASN A 60 8.11 -15.21 -3.98
C ASN A 60 8.32 -13.69 -3.85
N ARG A 61 7.61 -12.89 -4.65
CA ARG A 61 7.68 -11.42 -4.54
C ARG A 61 7.13 -10.92 -3.21
N LEU A 62 6.00 -11.47 -2.78
CA LEU A 62 5.40 -11.14 -1.48
C LEU A 62 6.33 -11.54 -0.33
N ASP A 63 6.92 -12.73 -0.38
CA ASP A 63 7.88 -13.21 0.62
C ASP A 63 9.13 -12.32 0.72
N ASN A 64 9.70 -11.93 -0.43
CA ASN A 64 10.85 -11.03 -0.47
C ASN A 64 10.52 -9.65 0.09
N PHE A 65 9.32 -9.11 -0.19
CA PHE A 65 8.87 -7.85 0.39
C PHE A 65 8.77 -7.92 1.92
N LEU A 66 8.22 -9.03 2.44
CA LEU A 66 8.12 -9.25 3.89
C LEU A 66 9.51 -9.33 4.54
N LYS A 67 10.45 -10.06 3.93
CA LYS A 67 11.84 -10.14 4.42
C LYS A 67 12.51 -8.77 4.46
N ALA A 68 12.41 -7.99 3.38
CA ALA A 68 12.97 -6.65 3.34
C ALA A 68 12.33 -5.72 4.40
N ALA A 69 11.03 -5.87 4.65
CA ALA A 69 10.34 -5.10 5.68
C ALA A 69 10.73 -5.53 7.11
N ASP A 70 11.02 -6.81 7.33
CA ASP A 70 11.51 -7.32 8.61
C ASP A 70 12.96 -6.88 8.87
N GLU A 71 13.81 -6.91 7.85
CA GLU A 71 15.18 -6.37 7.90
C GLU A 71 15.18 -4.86 8.19
N ALA A 72 14.30 -4.10 7.53
CA ALA A 72 14.15 -2.67 7.77
C ALA A 72 13.67 -2.37 9.20
N GLN A 73 12.78 -3.19 9.76
CA GLN A 73 12.37 -3.07 11.15
C GLN A 73 13.51 -3.39 12.12
N ALA A 74 14.28 -4.44 11.86
CA ALA A 74 15.44 -4.81 12.69
C ALA A 74 16.50 -3.70 12.72
N ALA A 75 16.86 -3.15 11.56
CA ALA A 75 17.80 -2.05 11.46
C ALA A 75 17.32 -0.78 12.19
N LYS A 76 16.00 -0.56 12.23
CA LYS A 76 15.40 0.58 12.94
C LYS A 76 15.46 0.41 14.45
N VAL A 77 15.26 -0.81 14.95
CA VAL A 77 15.40 -1.15 16.38
C VAL A 77 16.86 -1.02 16.83
N GLU A 78 17.82 -1.43 16.01
CA GLU A 78 19.26 -1.28 16.29
C GLU A 78 19.68 0.20 16.35
N ALA A 79 19.22 1.03 15.40
CA ALA A 79 19.49 2.47 15.41
C ALA A 79 18.88 3.20 16.63
N GLU A 80 17.69 2.80 17.08
CA GLU A 80 17.06 3.38 18.28
C GLU A 80 17.71 2.86 19.59
N ALA A 81 18.32 1.67 19.58
CA ALA A 81 19.04 1.10 20.73
C ALA A 81 20.43 1.72 20.96
N GLU A 82 21.07 2.30 19.93
CA GLU A 82 22.35 3.02 20.04
C GLU A 82 22.20 4.49 20.49
N THR A 83 20.97 4.98 20.66
CA THR A 83 20.69 6.39 21.05
C THR A 83 20.11 6.66 22.46
N PRO A 84 20.26 5.81 23.51
CA PRO A 84 20.06 6.27 24.89
C PRO A 84 21.39 6.40 25.65
N ALA A 85 22.11 7.49 25.43
CA ALA A 85 23.05 8.08 26.39
C ALA A 85 23.45 9.51 25.96
N GLU A 86 22.55 10.48 26.16
CA GLU A 86 22.96 11.82 26.58
C GLU A 86 21.97 12.35 27.63
#